data_AF-A0A957N6L0-F1
#
_entry.id   AF-A0A957N6L0-F1
#
_cell.length_a   1.000
_cell.length_b   1.000
_cell.length_c   1.000
_cell.angle_alpha   90.00
_cell.angle_beta   90.00
_cell.angle_gamma   90.00
#
_symmetry.space_group_name_H-M   'P 1'
#
loop_
_entity.id
_entity.type
_entity.pdbx_description
1 polymer ?
#
loop_
_entity_poly.entity_id
_entity_poly.type
_entity_poly.pdbx_seq_one_letter_code
_entity_poly.pdbx_strand_id
1 'polypeptide(L)'
;MAVRSSDARITAADVQEIFDTAAEAGVINAFINTAHTFIEANMSGSNLGDAILTEIEKYLAAHFLALRDPRLKSESIAGEYSATYQTGKPGGGLLSTDYGQTAVALDTSGTLDRLNLKKATFKVF
;
A
#
# COMPACT_ATOMS: atom_id res chain seq x y z
N MET A 1 -2.42 15.22 16.02
CA MET A 1 -2.35 14.99 14.56
C MET A 1 -0.97 14.44 14.24
N ALA A 2 -0.84 13.41 13.41
CA ALA A 2 0.48 12.88 13.07
C ALA A 2 1.21 13.85 12.12
N VAL A 3 2.45 14.16 12.45
CA VAL A 3 3.35 14.94 11.59
C VAL A 3 4.04 13.97 10.64
N ARG A 4 4.12 14.34 9.35
CA ARG A 4 4.88 13.58 8.35
C ARG A 4 6.35 13.47 8.76
N SER A 5 6.95 12.30 8.60
CA SER A 5 8.39 12.10 8.78
C SER A 5 9.16 12.97 7.78
N SER A 6 10.23 13.65 8.22
CA SER A 6 11.07 14.49 7.34
C SER A 6 11.69 13.69 6.20
N ASP A 7 11.88 12.39 6.41
CA ASP A 7 12.59 11.50 5.50
C ASP A 7 11.63 10.74 4.56
N ALA A 8 10.31 10.91 4.75
CA ALA A 8 9.30 10.34 3.86
C ALA A 8 9.45 10.93 2.45
N ARG A 9 9.41 10.08 1.42
CA ARG A 9 9.66 10.49 0.03
C ARG A 9 8.45 11.19 -0.60
N ILE A 10 7.27 10.98 -0.01
CA ILE A 10 5.98 11.45 -0.53
C ILE A 10 5.27 12.38 0.46
N THR A 11 4.31 13.13 -0.04
CA THR A 11 3.44 14.04 0.70
C THR A 11 1.98 13.56 0.70
N ALA A 12 1.15 14.17 1.54
CA ALA A 12 -0.29 13.87 1.55
C ALA A 12 -0.97 14.21 0.21
N ALA A 13 -0.49 15.24 -0.51
CA ALA A 13 -1.01 15.60 -1.82
C ALA A 13 -0.77 14.48 -2.84
N ASP A 14 0.42 13.88 -2.85
CA ASP A 14 0.76 12.78 -3.79
C ASP A 14 -0.14 11.55 -3.60
N VAL A 15 -0.54 11.27 -2.35
CA VAL A 15 -1.49 10.19 -2.05
C VAL A 15 -2.90 10.55 -2.52
N GLN A 16 -3.31 11.80 -2.34
CA GLN A 16 -4.62 12.30 -2.78
C GLN A 16 -4.77 12.36 -4.31
N GLU A 17 -3.67 12.43 -5.07
CA GLU A 17 -3.71 12.32 -6.53
C GLU A 17 -4.17 10.94 -7.02
N ILE A 18 -3.89 9.87 -6.25
CA ILE A 18 -4.21 8.48 -6.63
C ILE A 18 -5.35 7.86 -5.83
N PHE A 19 -5.69 8.45 -4.68
CA PHE A 19 -6.70 7.95 -3.76
C PHE A 19 -7.60 9.09 -3.31
N ASP A 20 -8.82 9.11 -3.84
CA ASP A 20 -9.84 10.07 -3.43
C ASP A 20 -10.28 9.76 -1.99
N THR A 21 -10.02 10.68 -1.07
CA THR A 21 -10.30 10.50 0.36
C THR A 21 -10.62 11.81 1.04
N ALA A 22 -11.65 11.77 1.88
CA ALA A 22 -11.99 12.85 2.80
C ALA A 22 -11.17 12.78 4.11
N ALA A 23 -10.16 11.91 4.19
CA ALA A 23 -9.31 11.79 5.37
C ALA A 23 -8.52 13.08 5.60
N GLU A 24 -8.45 13.52 6.86
CA GLU A 24 -7.63 14.66 7.25
C GLU A 24 -6.14 14.39 6.98
N ALA A 25 -5.37 15.42 6.64
CA ALA A 25 -3.94 15.30 6.36
C ALA A 25 -3.16 14.60 7.49
N GLY A 26 -3.55 14.79 8.76
CA GLY A 26 -2.93 14.11 9.89
C GLY A 26 -3.13 12.59 9.89
N VAL A 27 -4.23 12.10 9.30
CA VAL A 27 -4.47 10.67 9.09
C VAL A 27 -3.60 10.15 7.94
N ILE A 28 -3.58 10.86 6.82
CA ILE A 28 -2.79 10.48 5.64
C ILE A 28 -1.30 10.40 6.01
N ASN A 29 -0.79 11.38 6.76
CA ASN A 29 0.59 11.41 7.24
C ASN A 29 0.95 10.20 8.12
N ALA A 30 0.03 9.69 8.93
CA ALA A 30 0.28 8.50 9.74
C ALA A 30 0.53 7.26 8.86
N PHE A 31 -0.22 7.14 7.75
CA PHE A 31 -0.05 6.04 6.79
C PHE A 31 1.19 6.23 5.91
N ILE A 32 1.54 7.46 5.54
CA ILE A 32 2.81 7.77 4.89
C ILE A 32 3.98 7.34 5.78
N ASN A 33 3.96 7.69 7.07
CA ASN A 33 5.00 7.29 8.01
C ASN A 33 5.11 5.76 8.16
N THR A 34 3.97 5.07 8.11
CA THR A 34 3.91 3.61 8.15
C THR A 34 4.53 3.00 6.89
N ALA A 35 4.19 3.51 5.71
CA ALA A 35 4.76 3.09 4.44
C ALA A 35 6.27 3.34 4.37
N HIS A 36 6.71 4.52 4.80
CA HIS A 36 8.12 4.87 4.89
C HIS A 36 8.89 3.90 5.80
N THR A 37 8.40 3.68 7.03
CA THR A 37 9.03 2.75 7.98
C THR A 37 9.09 1.32 7.41
N PHE A 38 8.04 0.91 6.70
CA PHE A 38 7.99 -0.41 6.06
C PHE A 38 9.05 -0.55 4.96
N ILE A 39 9.23 0.47 4.12
CA ILE A 39 10.25 0.48 3.07
C ILE A 39 11.64 0.52 3.69
N GLU A 40 11.91 1.39 4.66
CA GLU A 40 13.23 1.45 5.30
C GLU A 40 13.60 0.12 5.98
N ALA A 41 12.64 -0.54 6.62
CA ALA A 41 12.87 -1.81 7.30
C ALA A 41 13.13 -2.99 6.34
N ASN A 42 12.54 -2.97 5.14
CA ASN A 42 12.55 -4.15 4.26
C ASN A 42 13.30 -3.95 2.94
N MET A 43 13.44 -2.71 2.47
CA MET A 43 13.88 -2.37 1.12
C MET A 43 15.09 -1.42 1.08
N SER A 44 15.65 -1.03 2.24
CA SER A 44 16.85 -0.18 2.34
C SER A 44 18.10 -0.76 1.66
N GLY A 45 18.15 -2.08 1.42
CA GLY A 45 19.20 -2.76 0.65
C GLY A 45 18.79 -3.16 -0.77
N SER A 46 17.64 -2.69 -1.26
CA SER A 46 17.19 -3.01 -2.62
C SER A 46 17.99 -2.22 -3.67
N ASN A 47 18.25 -2.83 -4.83
CA ASN A 47 18.89 -2.15 -5.97
C ASN A 47 17.90 -1.28 -6.77
N LEU A 48 16.84 -0.78 -6.12
CA LEU A 48 15.84 0.08 -6.74
C LEU A 48 16.31 1.53 -6.70
N GLY A 49 16.09 2.26 -7.79
CA GLY A 49 16.35 3.69 -7.81
C GLY A 49 15.33 4.46 -6.96
N ASP A 50 15.73 5.62 -6.45
CA ASP A 50 14.91 6.46 -5.57
C ASP A 50 13.54 6.82 -6.17
N ALA A 51 13.46 7.00 -7.48
CA ALA A 51 12.21 7.26 -8.19
C ALA A 51 11.20 6.10 -8.04
N ILE A 52 11.66 4.85 -8.15
CA ILE A 52 10.78 3.68 -7.98
C ILE A 52 10.41 3.51 -6.51
N LEU A 53 11.34 3.72 -5.58
CA LEU A 53 11.04 3.67 -4.15
C LEU A 53 9.99 4.70 -3.74
N THR A 54 10.02 5.88 -4.36
CA THR A 54 9.03 6.94 -4.13
C THR A 54 7.64 6.53 -4.61
N GLU A 55 7.53 5.93 -5.81
CA GLU A 55 6.26 5.40 -6.31
C GLU A 55 5.74 4.24 -5.45
N ILE A 56 6.62 3.32 -5.03
CA ILE A 56 6.24 2.22 -4.13
C ILE A 56 5.73 2.77 -2.79
N GLU A 57 6.39 3.77 -2.21
CA GLU A 57 5.94 4.43 -0.97
C GLU A 57 4.54 5.02 -1.12
N LYS A 58 4.28 5.67 -2.27
CA LYS A 58 2.98 6.26 -2.61
C LYS A 58 1.87 5.23 -2.65
N TYR A 59 2.07 4.15 -3.42
CA TYR A 59 1.08 3.09 -3.55
C TYR A 59 0.90 2.29 -2.25
N LEU A 60 1.96 2.13 -1.45
CA LEU A 60 1.88 1.46 -0.16
C LEU A 60 1.11 2.29 0.89
N ALA A 61 1.32 3.62 0.91
CA ALA A 61 0.55 4.51 1.76
C ALA A 61 -0.96 4.49 1.39
N ALA A 62 -1.26 4.52 0.08
CA ALA A 62 -2.63 4.39 -0.42
C ALA A 62 -3.24 3.01 -0.08
N HIS A 63 -2.46 1.93 -0.16
CA HIS A 63 -2.89 0.60 0.26
C HIS A 63 -3.34 0.57 1.72
N PHE A 64 -2.52 1.09 2.64
CA PHE A 64 -2.87 1.12 4.06
C PHE A 64 -4.10 1.99 4.35
N LEU A 65 -4.26 3.10 3.63
CA LEU A 65 -5.43 3.96 3.77
C LEU A 65 -6.69 3.28 3.23
N ALA A 66 -6.61 2.61 2.07
CA ALA A 66 -7.72 1.85 1.49
C ALA A 66 -8.16 0.67 2.36
N LEU A 67 -7.25 0.06 3.13
CA LEU A 67 -7.60 -0.96 4.12
C LEU A 67 -8.43 -0.39 5.28
N ARG A 68 -8.19 0.87 5.66
CA ARG A 68 -8.94 1.54 6.72
C ARG A 68 -10.34 1.95 6.27
N ASP A 69 -10.48 2.44 5.04
CA ASP A 69 -11.76 2.90 4.52
C ASP A 69 -12.27 2.02 3.35
N PRO A 70 -12.89 0.87 3.66
CA PRO A 70 -13.50 0.04 2.64
C PRO A 70 -14.79 0.65 2.05
N ARG A 71 -15.34 1.72 2.62
CA ARG A 71 -16.62 2.32 2.17
C ARG A 71 -16.44 3.17 0.91
N LEU A 72 -15.30 3.85 0.76
CA LEU A 72 -14.94 4.58 -0.47
C LEU A 72 -14.94 3.68 -1.71
N LYS A 73 -14.49 2.43 -1.60
CA LYS A 73 -14.61 1.43 -2.69
C LYS A 73 -16.05 1.10 -3.05
N SER A 74 -17.00 1.26 -2.13
CA SER A 74 -18.42 0.96 -2.39
C SER A 74 -19.16 2.12 -3.05
N GLU A 75 -18.72 3.37 -2.87
CA GLU A 75 -19.39 4.56 -3.43
C GLU A 75 -18.93 4.89 -4.85
N SER A 76 -17.65 4.69 -5.21
CA SER A 76 -17.17 4.88 -6.59
C SER A 76 -17.70 3.84 -7.60
N ILE A 77 -18.46 2.82 -7.14
CA ILE A 77 -19.06 1.74 -7.96
C ILE A 77 -20.60 1.91 -8.02
N ALA A 78 -21.14 3.11 -7.75
CA ALA A 78 -22.57 3.40 -7.87
C ALA A 78 -22.97 3.78 -9.33
N GLY A 79 -22.49 3.01 -10.31
CA GLY A 79 -22.73 3.25 -11.74
C GLY A 79 -22.50 2.01 -12.59
N GLU A 80 -23.48 1.10 -12.61
CA GLU A 80 -23.73 0.17 -13.72
C GLU A 80 -22.78 -1.03 -13.95
N TYR A 81 -22.07 -1.57 -12.95
CA TYR A 81 -21.51 -2.93 -13.08
C TYR A 81 -21.64 -3.72 -11.78
N SER A 82 -22.08 -4.98 -11.90
CA SER A 82 -22.28 -5.90 -10.79
C SER A 82 -21.03 -6.01 -9.91
N ALA A 83 -21.13 -5.56 -8.66
CA ALA A 83 -20.08 -5.72 -7.68
C ALA A 83 -19.92 -7.20 -7.32
N THR A 84 -18.98 -7.87 -7.98
CA THR A 84 -18.33 -8.99 -7.31
C THR A 84 -17.51 -8.34 -6.23
N TYR A 85 -17.96 -8.43 -4.97
CA TYR A 85 -17.16 -8.02 -3.82
C TYR A 85 -15.83 -8.76 -3.92
N GLN A 86 -14.81 -8.12 -4.50
CA GLN A 86 -13.42 -8.43 -4.23
C GLN A 86 -13.14 -7.90 -2.82
N THR A 87 -13.86 -8.44 -1.83
CA THR A 87 -13.25 -8.66 -0.53
C THR A 87 -12.03 -9.50 -0.86
N GLY A 88 -10.87 -8.86 -0.98
CA GLY A 88 -9.60 -9.52 -1.25
C GLY A 88 -9.57 -10.79 -0.40
N LYS A 89 -9.37 -11.94 -1.05
CA LYS A 89 -9.44 -13.24 -0.38
C LYS A 89 -8.78 -13.13 1.00
N PRO A 90 -9.44 -13.51 2.11
CA PRO A 90 -8.83 -13.44 3.41
C PRO A 90 -7.46 -14.13 3.38
N GLY A 91 -6.40 -13.34 3.62
CA GLY A 91 -5.00 -13.75 3.46
C GLY A 91 -4.25 -13.17 2.25
N GLY A 92 -4.83 -12.22 1.50
CA GLY A 92 -4.19 -11.59 0.34
C GLY A 92 -3.05 -10.60 0.66
N GLY A 93 -2.89 -10.17 1.92
CA GLY A 93 -1.81 -9.28 2.34
C GLY A 93 -1.75 -8.00 1.50
N LEU A 94 -0.59 -7.72 0.91
CA LEU A 94 -0.39 -6.58 0.01
C LEU A 94 -1.27 -6.67 -1.26
N LEU A 95 -1.71 -7.86 -1.66
CA LEU A 95 -2.55 -8.04 -2.84
C LEU A 95 -4.04 -7.80 -2.58
N SER A 96 -4.44 -7.39 -1.37
CA SER A 96 -5.85 -7.19 -1.02
C SER A 96 -6.48 -5.94 -1.64
N THR A 97 -5.68 -4.99 -2.12
CA THR A 97 -6.14 -3.79 -2.81
C THR A 97 -5.35 -3.58 -4.09
N ASP A 98 -5.93 -2.87 -5.06
CA ASP A 98 -5.28 -2.58 -6.34
C ASP A 98 -3.99 -1.77 -6.13
N TYR A 99 -4.00 -0.86 -5.16
CA TYR A 99 -2.80 -0.09 -4.77
C TYR A 99 -1.66 -0.98 -4.29
N GLY A 100 -1.96 -2.00 -3.48
CA GLY A 100 -0.93 -2.90 -2.98
C GLY A 100 -0.44 -3.88 -4.06
N GLN A 101 -1.31 -4.28 -5.00
CA GLN A 101 -0.90 -5.02 -6.21
C GLN A 101 0.05 -4.20 -7.09
N THR A 102 -0.25 -2.91 -7.30
CA THR A 102 0.62 -1.99 -8.04
C THR A 102 1.97 -1.79 -7.34
N ALA A 103 1.99 -1.64 -6.01
CA ALA A 103 3.23 -1.56 -5.24
C ALA A 103 4.11 -2.81 -5.44
N VAL A 104 3.50 -4.01 -5.40
CA VAL A 104 4.22 -5.27 -5.68
C VAL A 104 4.72 -5.34 -7.13
N ALA A 105 3.91 -4.87 -8.10
CA ALA A 105 4.31 -4.87 -9.51
C ALA A 105 5.48 -3.92 -9.82
N LEU A 106 5.58 -2.81 -9.10
CA LEU A 106 6.69 -1.85 -9.21
C LEU A 106 7.97 -2.35 -8.53
N ASP A 107 7.86 -3.24 -7.54
CA ASP A 107 9.01 -3.84 -6.87
C ASP A 107 9.67 -4.94 -7.71
N THR A 108 10.60 -4.55 -8.57
CA THR A 108 11.40 -5.48 -9.38
C THR A 108 12.41 -6.29 -8.55
N SER A 109 12.63 -5.97 -7.26
CA SER A 109 13.47 -6.77 -6.36
C SER A 109 12.76 -8.02 -5.81
N GLY A 110 11.43 -8.08 -5.96
CA GLY A 110 10.58 -9.16 -5.45
C GLY A 110 10.53 -9.24 -3.92
N THR A 111 10.92 -8.18 -3.22
CA THR A 111 10.94 -8.13 -1.75
C THR A 111 9.53 -8.12 -1.17
N LEU A 112 8.65 -7.30 -1.74
CA LEU A 112 7.25 -7.22 -1.36
C LEU A 112 6.50 -8.53 -1.64
N ASP A 113 6.78 -9.18 -2.77
CA ASP A 113 6.18 -10.47 -3.11
C ASP A 113 6.61 -11.56 -2.12
N ARG A 114 7.90 -11.61 -1.75
CA ARG A 114 8.40 -12.53 -0.71
C ARG A 114 7.76 -12.28 0.66
N LEU A 115 7.51 -11.03 1.02
CA LEU A 115 6.84 -10.67 2.28
C LEU A 115 5.36 -11.02 2.28
N ASN A 116 4.73 -11.04 1.10
CA ASN A 116 3.33 -11.40 0.94
C ASN A 116 3.09 -12.92 1.05
N LEU A 117 4.09 -13.74 0.70
CA LEU A 117 4.00 -15.20 0.80
C LEU A 117 4.18 -15.68 2.26
N LYS A 118 3.29 -16.59 2.71
CA LYS A 118 3.48 -17.30 3.98
C LYS A 118 4.72 -18.20 3.89
N LYS A 119 5.61 -18.15 4.89
CA LYS A 119 6.77 -19.04 4.96
C LYS A 119 6.32 -20.50 4.89
N ALA A 120 6.71 -21.20 3.82
CA ALA A 120 6.44 -22.63 3.69
C ALA A 120 7.22 -23.40 4.78
N THR A 121 6.51 -24.22 5.57
CA THR A 121 7.15 -25.12 6.54
C THR A 121 7.07 -26.53 5.99
N PHE A 122 8.21 -27.13 5.67
CA PHE A 122 8.29 -28.54 5.29
C PHE A 122 8.27 -29.38 6.57
N LYS A 123 7.19 -30.12 6.80
CA LYS A 123 7.13 -31.11 7.88
C LYS A 123 7.75 -32.41 7.37
N VAL A 124 8.97 -32.69 7.79
CA VAL A 124 9.64 -33.98 7.54
C VAL A 124 9.09 -34.98 8.56
N PHE A 125 8.64 -36.13 8.08
CA PHE A 125 8.15 -37.25 8.89
C PHE A 125 9.24 -38.28 9.14
#